data_AF-A0A7X6Y359-F1
#
_entry.id   AF-A0A7X6Y359-F1
#
_cell.length_a   1.000
_cell.length_b   1.000
_cell.length_c   1.000
_cell.angle_alpha   90.00
_cell.angle_beta   90.00
_cell.angle_gamma   90.00
#
_symmetry.space_group_name_H-M   'P 1'
#
loop_
_entity.id
_entity.type
_entity.pdbx_description
1 polymer ?
#
loop_
_entity_poly.entity_id
_entity_poly.type
_entity_poly.pdbx_seq_one_letter_code
_entity_poly.pdbx_strand_id
1 'polypeptide(L)'
;MKGFKKNKKGFTLTELVIVVAILGVLAAIVVPIYSASLKEAREAADNANERALRSAAALYVAENGWPSEGTLKEWTSSNATEWQTYLTDWPERQQDESEWKVTIDGSAKKIDVTVVQAGGSGD
;
A
#
# COMPACT_ATOMS: atom_id res chain seq x y z
N MET A 1 -61.93 -12.15 -30.32
CA MET A 1 -60.79 -11.86 -29.44
C MET A 1 -59.59 -12.70 -29.88
N LYS A 2 -58.53 -12.10 -30.44
CA LYS A 2 -57.31 -12.83 -30.85
C LYS A 2 -56.34 -12.89 -29.66
N GLY A 3 -56.11 -14.08 -29.12
CA GLY A 3 -55.18 -14.30 -28.00
C GLY A 3 -53.72 -14.21 -28.45
N PHE A 4 -52.95 -13.32 -27.83
CA PHE A 4 -51.50 -13.21 -28.02
C PHE A 4 -50.81 -14.46 -27.46
N LYS A 5 -50.32 -15.36 -28.33
CA LYS A 5 -49.36 -16.40 -27.93
C LYS A 5 -48.02 -15.73 -27.61
N LYS A 6 -47.68 -15.65 -26.32
CA LYS A 6 -46.35 -15.23 -25.87
C LYS A 6 -45.36 -16.37 -26.17
N ASN A 7 -44.51 -16.20 -27.18
CA ASN A 7 -43.36 -17.07 -27.43
C ASN A 7 -42.38 -16.96 -26.25
N LYS A 8 -42.44 -17.90 -25.30
CA LYS A 8 -41.42 -18.03 -24.26
C LYS A 8 -40.18 -18.70 -24.84
N LYS A 9 -39.25 -17.91 -25.40
CA LYS A 9 -37.88 -18.38 -25.65
C LYS A 9 -37.14 -18.39 -24.31
N GLY A 10 -36.99 -19.56 -23.72
CA GLY A 10 -36.12 -19.78 -22.56
C GLY A 10 -34.67 -19.97 -23.01
N PHE A 11 -33.73 -19.59 -22.16
CA PHE A 11 -32.29 -19.84 -22.35
C PHE A 11 -32.04 -21.36 -22.32
N THR A 12 -31.22 -21.90 -23.22
CA THR A 12 -30.86 -23.33 -23.14
C THR A 12 -29.74 -23.56 -22.13
N LEU A 13 -29.72 -24.74 -21.51
CA LEU A 13 -28.63 -25.13 -20.61
C LEU A 13 -27.28 -25.15 -21.34
N THR A 14 -27.26 -25.55 -22.61
CA THR A 14 -26.05 -25.61 -23.43
C THR A 14 -25.45 -24.22 -23.67
N GLU A 15 -26.29 -23.20 -23.91
CA GLU A 15 -25.83 -21.81 -24.04
C GLU A 15 -25.19 -21.31 -22.75
N LEU A 16 -25.75 -21.66 -21.58
CA LEU A 16 -25.15 -21.28 -20.30
C LEU A 16 -23.80 -21.98 -20.08
N VAL A 17 -23.70 -23.27 -20.42
CA VAL A 17 -22.46 -24.06 -20.26
C VAL A 17 -21.32 -23.51 -21.11
N ILE A 18 -21.58 -23.14 -22.36
CA ILE A 18 -20.56 -22.56 -23.24
C ILE A 18 -20.09 -21.21 -22.70
N VAL A 19 -20.99 -20.37 -22.18
CA VAL A 19 -20.65 -19.07 -21.61
C VAL A 19 -19.72 -19.23 -20.40
N VAL A 20 -20.05 -20.09 -19.43
CA VAL A 20 -19.18 -20.30 -18.26
C VAL A 20 -17.84 -20.95 -18.62
N ALA A 21 -17.81 -21.79 -19.66
CA ALA A 21 -16.57 -22.36 -20.18
C ALA A 21 -15.62 -21.27 -20.73
N ILE A 22 -16.15 -20.34 -21.54
CA ILE A 22 -15.36 -19.20 -22.05
C ILE A 22 -14.93 -18.28 -20.90
N LEU A 23 -15.82 -17.97 -19.96
CA LEU A 23 -15.48 -17.16 -18.78
C LEU A 23 -14.39 -17.82 -17.93
N GLY A 24 -14.39 -19.15 -17.80
CA GLY A 24 -13.35 -19.91 -17.10
C GLY A 24 -11.97 -19.75 -17.73
N VAL A 25 -11.88 -19.85 -19.07
CA VAL A 25 -10.61 -19.66 -19.79
C VAL A 25 -10.10 -18.22 -19.64
N LEU A 26 -10.99 -17.23 -19.76
CA LEU A 26 -10.62 -15.83 -19.58
C LEU A 26 -10.14 -15.55 -18.15
N ALA A 27 -10.85 -16.07 -17.13
CA ALA A 27 -10.47 -15.89 -15.74
C ALA A 27 -9.10 -16.48 -15.43
N ALA A 28 -8.76 -17.65 -16.01
CA ALA A 28 -7.46 -18.29 -15.80
C ALA A 28 -6.27 -17.43 -16.25
N ILE A 29 -6.44 -16.60 -17.28
CA ILE A 29 -5.41 -15.67 -17.77
C ILE A 29 -5.44 -14.36 -16.99
N VAL A 30 -6.64 -13.83 -16.73
CA VAL A 30 -6.81 -12.49 -16.13
C VAL A 30 -6.37 -12.45 -14.67
N VAL A 31 -6.70 -13.46 -13.87
CA VAL A 31 -6.40 -13.49 -12.42
C VAL A 31 -4.90 -13.31 -12.11
N PRO A 32 -3.96 -14.06 -12.70
CA PRO A 32 -2.54 -13.88 -12.39
C PRO A 32 -1.99 -12.52 -12.85
N ILE A 33 -2.42 -12.04 -14.03
CA ILE A 33 -1.99 -10.73 -14.56
C ILE A 33 -2.44 -9.60 -13.63
N TYR A 34 -3.72 -9.64 -13.24
CA TYR A 34 -4.28 -8.63 -12.36
C TYR A 34 -3.63 -8.67 -10.97
N SER A 35 -3.38 -9.87 -10.43
CA SER A 35 -2.70 -10.01 -9.13
C SER A 35 -1.28 -9.45 -9.14
N ALA A 36 -0.52 -9.69 -10.22
CA ALA A 36 0.81 -9.10 -10.39
C ALA A 36 0.75 -7.57 -10.48
N SER A 37 -0.18 -7.04 -11.28
CA SER A 37 -0.37 -5.59 -11.43
C SER A 37 -0.75 -4.91 -10.11
N LEU A 38 -1.61 -5.55 -9.30
CA LEU A 38 -1.93 -5.05 -7.96
C LEU A 38 -0.70 -5.04 -7.05
N LYS A 39 0.14 -6.08 -7.09
CA LYS A 39 1.38 -6.14 -6.30
C LYS A 39 2.34 -5.02 -6.70
N GLU A 40 2.55 -4.81 -7.99
CA GLU A 40 3.39 -3.72 -8.51
C GLU A 40 2.85 -2.33 -8.10
N ALA A 41 1.54 -2.14 -8.15
CA ALA A 41 0.92 -0.88 -7.72
C ALA A 41 1.12 -0.62 -6.22
N ARG A 42 1.01 -1.66 -5.38
CA ARG A 42 1.28 -1.58 -3.93
C ARG A 42 2.75 -1.28 -3.64
N GLU A 43 3.68 -1.93 -4.35
CA GLU A 43 5.12 -1.64 -4.25
C GLU A 43 5.46 -0.21 -4.67
N ALA A 44 4.85 0.27 -5.76
CA ALA A 44 5.04 1.65 -6.23
C ALA A 44 4.53 2.68 -5.21
N ALA A 45 3.39 2.40 -4.56
CA ALA A 45 2.84 3.22 -3.50
C ALA A 45 3.76 3.24 -2.26
N ASP A 46 4.25 2.08 -1.81
CA ASP A 46 5.21 1.99 -0.70
C ASP A 46 6.49 2.78 -1.00
N ASN A 47 7.03 2.65 -2.21
CA ASN A 47 8.21 3.40 -2.65
C ASN A 47 7.96 4.92 -2.70
N ALA A 48 6.74 5.35 -3.05
CA ALA A 48 6.36 6.76 -2.98
C ALA A 48 6.27 7.25 -1.53
N ASN A 49 5.67 6.45 -0.65
CA ASN A 49 5.55 6.73 0.78
C ASN A 49 6.93 6.83 1.46
N GLU A 50 7.85 5.91 1.16
CA GLU A 50 9.23 5.96 1.67
C GLU A 50 9.92 7.28 1.29
N ARG A 51 9.78 7.71 0.03
CA ARG A 51 10.34 8.98 -0.45
C ARG A 51 9.71 10.19 0.22
N ALA A 52 8.40 10.16 0.48
CA ALA A 52 7.72 11.21 1.23
C ALA A 52 8.26 11.31 2.66
N LEU A 53 8.41 10.18 3.35
CA LEU A 53 8.99 10.11 4.70
C LEU A 53 10.43 10.63 4.74
N ARG A 54 11.28 10.22 3.79
CA ARG A 54 12.66 10.73 3.66
C ARG A 54 12.67 12.24 3.44
N SER A 55 11.79 12.75 2.59
CA SER A 55 11.71 14.18 2.28
C SER A 55 11.27 14.99 3.50
N ALA A 56 10.29 14.51 4.26
CA ALA A 56 9.85 15.13 5.50
C ALA A 56 10.96 15.16 6.56
N ALA A 57 11.69 14.05 6.74
CA ALA A 57 12.83 14.00 7.65
C ALA A 57 13.98 14.92 7.21
N ALA A 58 14.22 15.03 5.90
CA ALA A 58 15.20 15.96 5.37
C ALA A 58 14.82 17.41 5.63
N LEU A 59 13.54 17.76 5.52
CA LEU A 59 13.03 19.09 5.85
C LEU A 59 13.20 19.41 7.34
N TYR A 60 12.88 18.45 8.23
CA TYR A 60 13.15 18.60 9.66
C TYR A 60 14.62 18.89 9.96
N VAL A 61 15.54 18.13 9.36
CA VAL A 61 16.98 18.34 9.54
C VAL A 61 17.43 19.69 8.95
N ALA A 62 16.82 20.14 7.85
CA ALA A 62 17.14 21.44 7.27
C ALA A 62 16.74 22.61 8.18
N GLU A 63 15.64 22.48 8.92
CA GLU A 63 15.15 23.51 9.84
C GLU A 63 15.81 23.47 11.22
N ASN A 64 15.97 22.26 11.79
CA ASN A 64 16.41 22.08 13.17
C ASN A 64 17.90 21.70 13.28
N GLY A 65 18.54 21.42 12.15
CA GLY A 65 19.86 20.81 12.11
C GLY A 65 19.83 19.31 12.38
N TRP A 66 21.01 18.71 12.35
CA TRP A 66 21.17 17.31 12.76
C TRP A 66 21.02 17.19 14.29
N PRO A 67 20.48 16.06 14.79
CA PRO A 67 20.57 15.72 16.20
C PRO A 67 22.02 15.76 16.70
N SER A 68 22.22 15.94 18.02
CA SER A 68 23.54 15.84 18.63
C SER A 68 24.21 14.50 18.34
N GLU A 69 25.55 14.49 18.29
CA GLU A 69 26.31 13.25 18.15
C GLU A 69 25.93 12.24 19.25
N GLY A 70 25.77 10.97 18.88
CA GLY A 70 25.29 9.90 19.75
C GLY A 70 23.78 9.86 19.96
N THR A 71 23.00 10.74 19.30
CA THR A 71 21.54 10.79 19.41
C THR A 71 20.86 10.23 18.16
N LEU A 72 19.91 9.33 18.36
CA LEU A 72 18.99 8.85 17.33
C LEU A 72 17.61 9.48 17.56
N LYS A 73 17.07 10.13 16.54
CA LYS A 73 15.70 10.62 16.53
C LYS A 73 14.85 9.65 15.72
N GLU A 74 13.76 9.18 16.29
CA GLU A 74 12.89 8.18 15.65
C GLU A 74 11.50 8.73 15.43
N TRP A 75 10.93 8.52 14.24
CA TRP A 75 9.52 8.79 13.95
C TRP A 75 8.77 7.50 13.61
N THR A 76 7.59 7.37 14.19
CA THR A 76 6.66 6.25 14.07
C THR A 76 5.22 6.79 14.01
N SER A 77 4.27 5.94 13.61
CA SER A 77 2.83 6.26 13.63
C SER A 77 2.34 6.76 15.01
N SER A 78 2.93 6.25 16.08
CA SER A 78 2.55 6.52 17.47
C SER A 78 3.13 7.80 18.08
N ASN A 79 4.17 8.40 17.50
CA ASN A 79 4.86 9.57 18.08
C ASN A 79 4.56 10.89 17.37
N ALA A 80 3.26 11.13 17.17
CA ALA A 80 2.67 12.19 16.35
C ALA A 80 3.23 13.61 16.56
N THR A 81 3.71 13.95 17.76
CA THR A 81 4.11 15.33 18.12
C THR A 81 5.27 15.92 17.30
N GLU A 82 5.98 15.13 16.50
CA GLU A 82 7.20 15.58 15.82
C GLU A 82 7.08 15.63 14.30
N TRP A 83 6.54 14.58 13.69
CA TRP A 83 6.43 14.52 12.23
C TRP A 83 5.21 15.28 11.68
N GLN A 84 4.20 15.58 12.51
CA GLN A 84 2.96 16.24 12.08
C GLN A 84 3.15 17.64 11.48
N THR A 85 4.28 18.29 11.78
CA THR A 85 4.65 19.57 11.16
C THR A 85 5.08 19.39 9.69
N TYR A 86 5.58 18.20 9.34
CA TYR A 86 6.21 17.90 8.05
C TYR A 86 5.38 16.98 7.17
N LEU A 87 4.48 16.20 7.77
CA LEU A 87 3.58 15.26 7.10
C LEU A 87 2.15 15.47 7.60
N THR A 88 1.21 15.55 6.68
CA THR A 88 -0.23 15.64 7.00
C THR A 88 -0.72 14.36 7.68
N ASP A 89 -0.34 13.21 7.13
CA ASP A 89 -0.75 11.89 7.59
C ASP A 89 0.45 10.94 7.55
N TRP A 90 0.47 10.00 8.50
CA TRP A 90 1.46 8.92 8.48
C TRP A 90 1.05 7.88 7.42
N PRO A 91 1.90 7.58 6.43
CA PRO A 91 1.53 6.64 5.38
C PRO A 91 1.43 5.21 5.92
N GLU A 92 0.42 4.47 5.46
CA GLU A 92 0.29 3.04 5.72
C GLU A 92 0.95 2.22 4.61
N ARG A 93 1.53 1.07 4.99
CA ARG A 93 2.10 0.13 4.02
C ARG A 93 1.00 -0.60 3.27
N GLN A 94 1.20 -0.77 1.97
CA GLN A 94 0.22 -1.38 1.07
C GLN A 94 0.46 -2.89 0.88
N GLN A 95 1.64 -3.39 1.23
CA GLN A 95 2.01 -4.79 1.06
C GLN A 95 1.63 -5.67 2.25
N ASP A 96 1.67 -5.13 3.47
CA ASP A 96 1.52 -5.87 4.72
C ASP A 96 1.10 -4.94 5.86
N GLU A 97 0.95 -5.49 7.06
CA GLU A 97 0.59 -4.76 8.29
C GLU A 97 1.79 -4.11 8.99
N SER A 98 2.99 -4.17 8.39
CA SER A 98 4.17 -3.59 9.02
C SER A 98 4.18 -2.06 8.89
N GLU A 99 4.85 -1.40 9.81
CA GLU A 99 4.85 0.05 9.91
C GLU A 99 6.18 0.64 9.44
N TRP A 100 6.11 1.86 8.93
CA TRP A 100 7.30 2.65 8.68
C TRP A 100 7.95 3.08 10.00
N LYS A 101 9.27 3.15 10.00
CA LYS A 101 10.08 3.78 11.03
C LYS A 101 11.13 4.65 10.37
N VAL A 102 11.14 5.93 10.71
CA VAL A 102 12.18 6.85 10.25
C VAL A 102 13.18 7.06 11.37
N THR A 103 14.46 6.93 11.08
CA THR A 103 15.56 7.18 12.02
C THR A 103 16.46 8.26 11.44
N ILE A 104 16.71 9.29 12.22
CA ILE A 104 17.63 10.39 11.91
C ILE A 104 18.80 10.27 12.87
N ASP A 105 19.96 9.86 12.35
CA ASP A 105 21.19 9.67 13.12
C ASP A 105 22.05 10.94 13.06
N GLY A 106 22.23 11.58 14.21
CA GLY A 106 23.10 12.76 14.34
C GLY A 106 24.59 12.46 14.15
N SER A 107 25.03 11.25 14.52
CA SER A 107 26.43 10.82 14.43
C SER A 107 26.82 10.52 13.00
N ALA A 108 26.01 9.70 12.32
CA ALA A 108 26.24 9.34 10.91
C ALA A 108 25.77 10.42 9.93
N LYS A 109 25.03 11.43 10.41
CA LYS A 109 24.34 12.44 9.58
C LYS A 109 23.55 11.78 8.46
N LYS A 110 22.70 10.84 8.86
CA LYS A 110 21.97 9.96 7.95
C LYS A 110 20.50 9.88 8.31
N ILE A 111 19.67 9.81 7.27
CA ILE A 111 18.24 9.51 7.40
C ILE A 111 18.01 8.11 6.84
N ASP A 112 17.50 7.24 7.70
CA ASP A 112 17.11 5.88 7.35
C ASP A 112 15.60 5.73 7.49
N VAL A 113 14.97 5.19 6.45
CA VAL A 113 13.56 4.79 6.50
C VAL A 113 13.55 3.28 6.40
N THR A 114 13.06 2.65 7.45
CA THR A 114 13.02 1.21 7.62
C THR A 114 11.59 0.77 7.90
N VAL A 115 11.39 -0.54 7.87
CA VAL A 115 10.11 -1.17 8.14
C VAL A 115 10.24 -1.95 9.44
N VAL A 116 9.27 -1.79 10.34
CA VAL A 116 9.17 -2.52 11.60
C VAL A 116 7.85 -3.28 11.66
N GLN A 117 7.84 -4.49 12.21
CA GLN A 117 6.60 -5.26 12.36
C GLN A 117 5.67 -4.55 13.36
N ALA A 118 4.39 -4.39 13.00
CA ALA A 118 3.39 -3.87 13.93
C ALA A 118 3.30 -4.80 15.14
N GLY A 119 3.60 -4.28 16.34
CA GLY A 119 3.47 -5.03 17.58
C GLY A 119 4.68 -5.87 18.02
N GLY A 120 5.88 -5.62 17.49
CA GLY A 120 7.12 -6.16 18.07
C GLY A 120 7.41 -5.56 19.45
N SER A 121 6.77 -6.09 20.49
CA SER A 121 7.24 -5.91 21.87
C SER A 121 8.69 -6.38 21.91
N GLY A 122 9.59 -5.49 22.33
CA GLY A 122 11.00 -5.81 22.48
C GLY A 122 11.19 -7.01 23.42
N ASP A 123 12.03 -7.94 22.99
CA ASP A 123 12.87 -8.72 23.88
C ASP A 123 14.15 -7.92 24.19
#